data_AF-A0A5V5TUD1-F1
#
_entry.id   AF-A0A5V5TUD1-F1
#
_cell.length_a   1.000
_cell.length_b   1.000
_cell.length_c   1.000
_cell.angle_alpha   90.00
_cell.angle_beta   90.00
_cell.angle_gamma   90.00
#
_symmetry.space_group_name_H-M   'P 1'
#
loop_
_entity.id
_entity.type
_entity.pdbx_description
1 polymer ?
#
loop_
_entity_poly.entity_id
_entity_poly.type
_entity_poly.pdbx_seq_one_letter_code
_entity_poly.pdbx_strand_id
1 'polypeptide(L)'
;MKKEDRSFIRWVSLSCKIFTAALAIGVVCYAAMGVLGLVNNPVPYYFSEWINWMQPKLKLPVTYHDSSLYLDNGTYSIGDYILSVGYLFVIIMAQSYVAAYFLGRLNHTLISKVIMYKATKEFHQKYSGIKAAHFERLLSENLTETGLEDVSRKHWEKWREHYKSNMSYDEWKQKFKKVL
;
A
#
# COMPACT_ATOMS: atom_id res chain seq x y z
N MET A 1 -3.31 11.18 15.43
CA MET A 1 -3.58 9.75 15.11
C MET A 1 -4.27 9.10 16.29
N LYS A 2 -5.46 8.52 16.09
CA LYS A 2 -6.22 7.87 17.18
C LYS A 2 -5.51 6.59 17.63
N LYS A 3 -5.80 6.11 18.84
CA LYS A 3 -5.18 4.89 19.41
C LYS A 3 -5.45 3.65 18.55
N GLU A 4 -6.63 3.59 17.93
CA GLU A 4 -7.05 2.55 16.98
C GLU A 4 -6.25 2.55 15.67
N ASP A 5 -5.77 3.71 15.20
CA ASP A 5 -4.96 3.76 13.98
C ASP A 5 -3.59 3.14 14.20
N ARG A 6 -3.02 3.35 15.40
CA ARG A 6 -1.75 2.75 15.80
C ARG A 6 -1.86 1.25 15.99
N SER A 7 -2.97 0.74 16.53
CA SER A 7 -3.17 -0.71 16.67
C SER A 7 -3.38 -1.36 15.29
N PHE A 8 -4.16 -0.76 14.40
CA PHE A 8 -4.36 -1.26 13.04
C PHE A 8 -3.05 -1.37 12.25
N ILE A 9 -2.24 -0.31 12.22
CA ILE A 9 -0.94 -0.31 11.51
C ILE A 9 -0.01 -1.38 12.09
N ARG A 10 0.00 -1.55 13.42
CA ARG A 10 0.78 -2.61 14.07
C ARG A 10 0.34 -4.01 13.66
N TRP A 11 -0.97 -4.27 13.63
CA TRP A 11 -1.51 -5.57 13.19
C TRP A 11 -1.20 -5.85 11.74
N VAL A 12 -1.44 -4.89 10.83
CA VAL A 12 -1.09 -5.03 9.41
C VAL A 12 0.40 -5.29 9.22
N SER A 13 1.26 -4.54 9.91
CA SER A 13 2.70 -4.74 9.86
C SER A 13 3.10 -6.14 10.36
N LEU A 14 2.51 -6.61 11.46
CA LEU A 14 2.79 -7.93 12.02
C LEU A 14 2.35 -9.04 11.06
N SER A 15 1.12 -8.98 10.51
CA SER A 15 0.62 -9.94 9.54
C SER A 15 1.49 -9.99 8.29
N CYS A 16 1.91 -8.82 7.78
CA CYS A 16 2.76 -8.76 6.60
C CYS A 16 4.16 -9.35 6.88
N LYS A 17 4.73 -9.11 8.07
CA LYS A 17 5.98 -9.74 8.52
C LYS A 17 5.87 -11.26 8.61
N ILE A 18 4.82 -11.78 9.24
CA ILE A 18 4.57 -13.22 9.37
C ILE A 18 4.46 -13.87 7.98
N PHE A 19 3.66 -13.26 7.10
CA PHE A 19 3.49 -13.73 5.73
C PHE A 19 4.83 -13.75 4.96
N THR A 20 5.62 -12.68 5.05
CA THR A 20 6.95 -12.65 4.40
C THR A 20 7.92 -13.66 4.98
N ALA A 21 7.87 -13.91 6.29
CA ALA A 21 8.72 -14.92 6.92
C ALA A 21 8.35 -16.33 6.45
N ALA A 22 7.05 -16.64 6.36
CA ALA A 22 6.57 -17.91 5.83
C ALA A 22 6.99 -18.12 4.38
N LEU A 23 6.88 -17.09 3.54
CA LEU A 23 7.37 -17.14 2.15
C LEU A 23 8.89 -17.32 2.07
N ALA A 24 9.66 -16.61 2.90
CA ALA A 24 11.11 -16.76 2.94
C ALA A 24 11.53 -18.18 3.31
N ILE A 25 10.88 -18.78 4.32
CA ILE A 25 11.10 -20.19 4.71
C ILE A 25 10.75 -21.11 3.53
N GLY A 26 9.61 -20.88 2.87
CA GLY A 26 9.20 -21.66 1.70
C GLY A 26 10.24 -21.62 0.57
N VAL A 27 10.82 -20.46 0.28
CA VAL A 27 11.88 -20.30 -0.73
C VAL A 27 13.16 -21.03 -0.32
N VAL A 28 13.59 -20.93 0.93
CA VAL A 28 14.78 -21.64 1.43
C VAL A 28 14.57 -23.15 1.34
N CYS A 29 13.40 -23.65 1.76
CA CYS A 29 13.07 -25.06 1.65
C CYS A 29 13.04 -25.52 0.19
N TYR A 30 12.47 -24.73 -0.72
CA TYR A 30 12.47 -25.02 -2.15
C TYR A 30 13.89 -25.06 -2.74
N ALA A 31 14.75 -24.08 -2.40
CA ALA A 31 16.13 -24.05 -2.83
C ALA A 31 16.92 -25.27 -2.32
N ALA A 32 16.73 -25.65 -1.06
CA ALA A 32 17.35 -26.83 -0.46
C ALA A 32 16.88 -28.13 -1.12
N MET A 33 15.56 -28.31 -1.31
CA MET A 33 15.02 -29.46 -2.05
C MET A 33 15.52 -29.51 -3.50
N GLY A 34 15.70 -28.34 -4.12
CA GLY A 34 16.27 -28.20 -5.45
C GLY A 34 17.71 -28.71 -5.56
N VAL A 35 18.56 -28.27 -4.64
CA VAL A 35 19.96 -28.72 -4.56
C VAL A 35 20.08 -30.20 -4.23
N LEU A 36 19.17 -30.74 -3.41
CA LEU A 36 19.12 -32.18 -3.13
C LEU A 36 18.62 -33.02 -4.31
N GLY A 37 18.18 -32.40 -5.41
CA GLY A 37 17.65 -33.09 -6.59
C GLY A 37 16.23 -33.63 -6.41
N LEU A 38 15.52 -33.22 -5.34
CA LEU A 38 14.13 -33.63 -5.08
C LEU A 38 13.13 -32.82 -5.93
N VAL A 39 13.52 -31.62 -6.34
CA VAL A 39 12.70 -30.70 -7.11
C VAL A 39 13.55 -30.07 -8.21
N ASN A 40 12.98 -29.83 -9.38
CA ASN A 40 13.70 -29.13 -10.44
C ASN A 40 13.88 -27.65 -10.06
N ASN A 41 15.12 -27.23 -9.81
CA ASN A 41 15.49 -25.83 -9.56
C ASN A 41 16.29 -25.31 -10.76
N PRO A 42 15.79 -24.32 -11.51
CA PRO A 42 16.45 -23.85 -12.73
C PRO A 42 17.72 -23.03 -12.44
N VAL A 43 17.89 -22.50 -11.22
CA VAL A 43 19.00 -21.59 -10.93
C VAL A 43 20.37 -22.28 -10.96
N PRO A 44 20.59 -23.41 -10.24
CA PRO A 44 21.85 -24.15 -10.37
C PRO A 44 22.12 -24.60 -11.81
N TYR A 45 21.08 -24.95 -12.58
CA TYR A 45 21.20 -25.38 -13.96
C TYR A 45 21.70 -24.27 -14.89
N TYR A 46 21.02 -23.11 -14.91
CA TYR A 46 21.46 -21.99 -15.75
C TYR A 46 22.82 -21.43 -15.31
N PHE A 47 23.09 -21.44 -14.02
CA PHE A 47 24.38 -21.00 -13.52
C PHE A 47 25.50 -21.96 -13.91
N SER A 48 25.29 -23.28 -13.83
CA SER A 48 26.29 -24.26 -14.27
C SER A 48 26.53 -24.16 -15.78
N GLU A 49 25.49 -24.02 -16.61
CA GLU A 49 25.61 -23.81 -18.06
C GLU A 49 26.40 -22.54 -18.39
N TRP A 50 26.15 -21.44 -17.67
CA TRP A 50 26.87 -20.19 -17.88
C TRP A 50 28.36 -20.31 -17.54
N ILE A 51 28.69 -20.99 -16.44
CA ILE A 51 30.09 -21.25 -16.07
C ILE A 51 30.74 -22.23 -17.04
N ASN A 52 30.06 -23.30 -17.43
CA ASN A 52 30.56 -24.27 -18.42
C ASN A 52 30.87 -23.57 -19.75
N TRP A 53 30.03 -22.61 -20.17
CA TRP A 53 30.28 -21.80 -21.36
C TRP A 53 31.56 -20.95 -21.23
N MET A 54 31.80 -20.33 -20.07
CA MET A 54 33.01 -19.52 -19.84
C MET A 54 34.28 -20.36 -19.60
N GLN A 55 34.13 -21.52 -18.95
CA GLN A 55 35.22 -22.41 -18.55
C GLN A 55 34.82 -23.87 -18.78
N PRO A 56 34.96 -24.39 -20.02
CA PRO A 56 34.49 -25.73 -20.39
C PRO A 56 35.16 -26.88 -19.64
N LYS A 57 36.35 -26.63 -19.06
CA LYS A 57 37.09 -27.61 -18.27
C LYS A 57 36.53 -27.79 -16.85
N LEU A 58 35.77 -26.81 -16.35
CA LEU A 58 35.20 -26.82 -15.03
C LEU A 58 33.74 -27.29 -15.14
N LYS A 59 33.46 -28.53 -14.76
CA LYS A 59 32.08 -29.01 -14.62
C LYS A 59 31.59 -28.63 -13.23
N LEU A 60 30.52 -27.84 -13.14
CA LEU A 60 29.83 -27.58 -11.88
C LEU A 60 28.62 -28.52 -11.72
N PRO A 61 28.38 -29.04 -10.50
CA PRO A 61 27.22 -29.88 -10.25
C PRO A 61 25.96 -29.03 -10.21
N VAL A 62 24.83 -29.57 -10.67
CA VAL A 62 23.52 -28.91 -10.53
C VAL A 62 22.89 -29.32 -9.21
N THR A 63 23.10 -30.57 -8.82
CA THR A 63 22.57 -31.17 -7.61
C THR A 63 23.67 -31.81 -6.77
N TYR A 64 23.35 -32.09 -5.51
CA TYR A 64 24.20 -32.90 -4.64
C TYR A 64 24.43 -34.30 -5.22
N HIS A 65 23.41 -34.88 -5.88
CA HIS A 65 23.54 -36.17 -6.54
C HIS A 65 24.60 -36.14 -7.64
N ASP A 66 24.64 -35.07 -8.44
CA ASP A 66 25.69 -34.90 -9.47
C ASP A 66 27.08 -34.79 -8.85
N SER A 67 27.21 -34.09 -7.71
CA SER A 67 28.48 -33.99 -6.99
C SER A 67 29.00 -35.35 -6.56
N SER A 68 28.14 -36.19 -5.99
CA SER A 68 28.49 -37.56 -5.60
C SER A 68 28.82 -38.42 -6.82
N LEU A 69 28.07 -38.29 -7.91
CA LEU A 69 28.32 -39.03 -9.15
C LEU A 69 29.66 -38.65 -9.79
N TYR A 70 30.06 -37.39 -9.71
CA TYR A 70 31.37 -36.93 -10.18
C TYR A 70 32.53 -37.42 -9.31
N LEU A 71 32.32 -37.61 -8.02
CA LEU A 71 33.28 -38.27 -7.13
C LEU A 71 33.42 -39.76 -7.48
N ASP A 72 32.30 -40.48 -7.62
CA ASP A 72 32.28 -41.91 -7.91
C ASP A 72 32.90 -42.25 -9.28
N ASN A 73 32.66 -41.41 -10.29
CA ASN A 73 33.21 -41.58 -11.63
C ASN A 73 34.65 -41.07 -11.77
N GLY A 74 35.29 -40.63 -10.67
CA GLY A 74 36.68 -40.14 -10.66
C GLY A 74 36.89 -38.81 -11.38
N THR A 75 35.82 -38.06 -11.67
CA THR A 75 35.89 -36.71 -12.27
C THR A 75 36.34 -35.69 -11.24
N TYR A 76 35.97 -35.87 -9.99
CA TYR A 76 36.38 -35.04 -8.86
C TYR A 76 37.35 -35.77 -7.95
N SER A 77 38.35 -35.05 -7.46
CA SER A 77 39.06 -35.45 -6.24
C SER A 77 38.17 -35.21 -5.01
N ILE A 78 38.55 -35.75 -3.85
CA ILE A 78 37.87 -35.48 -2.57
C ILE A 78 37.84 -33.97 -2.28
N GLY A 79 38.89 -33.23 -2.64
CA GLY A 79 38.94 -31.78 -2.49
C GLY A 79 37.93 -31.07 -3.39
N ASP A 80 37.83 -31.49 -4.65
CA ASP A 80 36.86 -30.92 -5.61
C ASP A 80 35.42 -31.20 -5.19
N TYR A 81 35.15 -32.37 -4.61
CA TYR A 81 33.85 -32.72 -4.04
C TYR A 81 33.46 -31.80 -2.88
N ILE A 82 34.37 -31.52 -1.94
CA ILE A 82 34.09 -30.59 -0.83
C ILE A 82 33.79 -29.19 -1.38
N LEU A 83 34.55 -28.73 -2.38
CA LEU A 83 34.31 -27.44 -3.03
C LEU A 83 32.96 -27.42 -3.76
N SER A 84 32.58 -28.53 -4.40
CA SER A 84 31.32 -28.64 -5.15
C SER A 84 30.11 -28.61 -4.21
N VAL A 85 30.18 -29.29 -3.07
CA VAL A 85 29.15 -29.23 -2.02
C VAL A 85 29.09 -27.82 -1.40
N GLY A 86 30.25 -27.21 -1.14
CA GLY A 86 30.33 -25.82 -0.67
C GLY A 86 29.70 -24.83 -1.65
N TYR A 87 29.93 -25.00 -2.95
CA TYR A 87 29.31 -24.21 -4.01
C TYR A 87 27.78 -24.32 -4.00
N LEU A 88 27.24 -25.54 -3.88
CA LEU A 88 25.79 -25.76 -3.80
C LEU A 88 25.18 -25.06 -2.58
N PHE A 89 25.88 -25.06 -1.44
CA PHE A 89 25.46 -24.30 -0.26
C PHE A 89 25.45 -22.79 -0.52
N VAL A 90 26.48 -22.25 -1.20
CA VAL A 90 26.52 -20.84 -1.59
C VAL A 90 25.36 -20.47 -2.51
N ILE A 91 24.95 -21.35 -3.43
CA ILE A 91 23.78 -21.11 -4.28
C ILE A 91 22.50 -20.99 -3.43
N ILE A 92 22.28 -21.89 -2.47
CA ILE A 92 21.11 -21.80 -1.58
C ILE A 92 21.09 -20.46 -0.86
N MET A 93 22.24 -20.03 -0.33
CA MET A 93 22.37 -18.75 0.37
C MET A 93 22.12 -17.56 -0.57
N ALA A 94 22.66 -17.59 -1.79
CA ALA A 94 22.44 -16.55 -2.79
C ALA A 94 20.97 -16.43 -3.20
N GLN A 95 20.30 -17.56 -3.47
CA GLN A 95 18.86 -17.60 -3.77
C GLN A 95 18.04 -17.04 -2.61
N SER A 96 18.35 -17.47 -1.38
CA SER A 96 17.68 -17.01 -0.17
C SER A 96 17.86 -15.50 0.04
N TYR A 97 19.06 -14.98 -0.21
CA TYR A 97 19.36 -13.56 -0.09
C TYR A 97 18.58 -12.71 -1.11
N VAL A 98 18.59 -13.09 -2.38
CA VAL A 98 17.86 -12.38 -3.44
C VAL A 98 16.35 -12.42 -3.17
N ALA A 99 15.82 -13.56 -2.76
CA ALA A 99 14.41 -13.70 -2.40
C ALA A 99 14.04 -12.83 -1.19
N ALA A 100 14.86 -12.84 -0.14
CA ALA A 100 14.65 -12.00 1.04
C ALA A 100 14.68 -10.51 0.70
N TYR A 101 15.61 -10.07 -0.17
CA TYR A 101 15.69 -8.71 -0.65
C TYR A 101 14.41 -8.30 -1.42
N PHE A 102 13.95 -9.15 -2.34
CA PHE A 102 12.73 -8.90 -3.12
C PHE A 102 11.47 -8.88 -2.25
N LEU A 103 11.33 -9.85 -1.35
CA LEU A 103 10.24 -9.90 -0.38
C LEU A 103 10.24 -8.68 0.54
N GLY A 104 11.40 -8.20 0.99
CA GLY A 104 11.52 -6.97 1.76
C GLY A 104 11.02 -5.74 1.01
N ARG A 105 11.40 -5.60 -0.27
CA ARG A 105 10.91 -4.52 -1.16
C ARG A 105 9.41 -4.58 -1.37
N LEU A 106 8.85 -5.77 -1.61
CA LEU A 106 7.40 -5.97 -1.76
C LEU A 106 6.67 -5.61 -0.47
N ASN A 107 7.16 -6.08 0.68
CA ASN A 107 6.59 -5.80 1.99
C ASN A 107 6.49 -4.30 2.27
N HIS A 108 7.58 -3.58 2.06
CA HIS A 108 7.62 -2.13 2.23
C HIS A 108 6.61 -1.43 1.32
N THR A 109 6.50 -1.87 0.06
CA THR A 109 5.57 -1.31 -0.92
C THR A 109 4.11 -1.58 -0.53
N LEU A 110 3.79 -2.79 -0.08
CA LEU A 110 2.45 -3.16 0.37
C LEU A 110 2.04 -2.38 1.62
N ILE A 111 2.91 -2.32 2.64
CA ILE A 111 2.67 -1.54 3.86
C ILE A 111 2.42 -0.07 3.51
N SER A 112 3.27 0.51 2.66
CA SER A 112 3.13 1.90 2.21
C SER A 112 1.80 2.15 1.50
N LYS A 113 1.40 1.28 0.56
CA LYS A 113 0.11 1.39 -0.15
C LYS A 113 -1.09 1.26 0.77
N VAL A 114 -1.06 0.33 1.73
CA VAL A 114 -2.16 0.15 2.70
C VAL A 114 -2.30 1.37 3.60
N ILE A 115 -1.19 1.92 4.09
CA ILE A 115 -1.19 3.14 4.89
C ILE A 115 -1.72 4.32 4.07
N MET A 116 -1.25 4.50 2.82
CA MET A 116 -1.76 5.56 1.94
C MET A 116 -3.24 5.40 1.66
N TYR A 117 -3.71 4.20 1.30
CA TYR A 117 -5.12 3.95 1.03
C TYR A 117 -6.01 4.33 2.22
N LYS A 118 -5.61 3.94 3.44
CA LYS A 118 -6.35 4.31 4.65
C LYS A 118 -6.34 5.82 4.88
N ALA A 119 -5.18 6.48 4.73
CA ALA A 119 -5.05 7.93 4.88
C ALA A 119 -5.89 8.70 3.85
N THR A 120 -5.87 8.27 2.57
CA THR A 120 -6.69 8.86 1.51
C THR A 120 -8.18 8.67 1.79
N LYS A 121 -8.60 7.49 2.27
CA LYS A 121 -9.99 7.23 2.65
C LYS A 121 -10.45 8.12 3.80
N GLU A 122 -9.66 8.26 4.85
CA GLU A 122 -9.96 9.16 5.97
C GLU A 122 -10.01 10.62 5.54
N PHE A 123 -9.08 11.05 4.69
CA PHE A 123 -9.09 12.39 4.13
C PHE A 123 -10.35 12.65 3.30
N HIS A 124 -10.74 11.71 2.44
CA HIS A 124 -11.95 11.82 1.63
C HIS A 124 -13.21 11.91 2.49
N GLN A 125 -13.34 11.07 3.52
CA GLN A 125 -14.47 11.10 4.46
C GLN A 125 -14.54 12.42 5.24
N LYS A 126 -13.40 12.95 5.67
CA LYS A 126 -13.35 14.23 6.38
C LYS A 126 -13.71 15.38 5.46
N TYR A 127 -13.20 15.37 4.23
CA TYR A 127 -13.48 16.40 3.24
C TYR A 127 -14.94 16.38 2.77
N SER A 128 -15.52 15.21 2.52
CA SER A 128 -16.94 15.08 2.18
C SER A 128 -17.85 15.54 3.32
N GLY A 129 -17.51 15.21 4.57
CA GLY A 129 -18.25 15.68 5.75
C GLY A 129 -18.18 17.20 5.94
N ILE A 130 -17.01 17.81 5.73
CA ILE A 130 -16.86 19.28 5.77
C ILE A 130 -17.68 19.93 4.65
N LYS A 131 -17.66 19.37 3.44
CA LYS A 131 -18.43 19.90 2.31
C LYS A 131 -19.94 19.80 2.55
N ALA A 132 -20.41 18.69 3.10
CA ALA A 132 -21.82 18.51 3.45
C ALA A 132 -22.27 19.50 4.54
N ALA A 133 -21.51 19.63 5.64
CA ALA A 133 -21.81 20.57 6.70
C ALA A 133 -21.77 22.04 6.23
N HIS A 134 -20.86 22.37 5.32
CA HIS A 134 -20.80 23.69 4.70
C HIS A 134 -22.04 23.98 3.84
N PHE A 135 -22.49 23.01 3.05
CA PHE A 135 -23.72 23.14 2.24
C PHE A 135 -24.96 23.26 3.11
N GLU A 136 -25.12 22.44 4.15
CA GLU A 136 -26.24 22.55 5.10
C GLU A 136 -26.27 23.92 5.78
N ARG A 137 -25.10 24.44 6.17
CA ARG A 137 -24.99 25.78 6.74
C ARG A 137 -25.44 26.85 5.74
N LEU A 138 -24.95 26.83 4.50
CA LEU A 138 -25.37 27.78 3.47
C LEU A 138 -26.87 27.71 3.17
N LEU A 139 -27.45 26.50 3.14
CA LEU A 139 -28.89 26.29 2.99
C LEU A 139 -29.67 26.88 4.17
N SER A 140 -29.19 26.69 5.40
CA SER A 140 -29.84 27.26 6.60
C SER A 140 -29.74 28.79 6.68
N GLU A 141 -28.61 29.38 6.28
CA GLU A 141 -28.40 30.82 6.19
C GLU A 141 -29.31 31.43 5.11
N ASN A 142 -29.44 30.78 3.95
CA ASN A 142 -30.34 31.23 2.88
C ASN A 142 -31.83 31.13 3.30
N LEU A 143 -32.22 30.05 3.96
CA LEU A 143 -33.59 29.90 4.50
C LEU A 143 -33.93 30.98 5.53
N THR A 144 -32.98 31.34 6.40
CA THR A 144 -33.18 32.41 7.40
C THR A 144 -33.23 33.79 6.75
N GLU A 145 -32.40 34.07 5.75
CA GLU A 145 -32.44 35.32 4.99
C GLU A 145 -33.77 35.49 4.22
N THR A 146 -34.25 34.42 3.58
CA THR A 146 -35.54 34.40 2.88
C THR A 146 -36.72 34.60 3.85
N GLY A 147 -36.68 33.94 5.01
CA GLY A 147 -37.71 34.12 6.05
C GLY A 147 -37.74 35.54 6.63
N LEU A 148 -36.57 36.16 6.83
CA LEU A 148 -36.48 37.55 7.29
C LEU A 148 -37.05 38.51 6.25
N GLU A 149 -36.79 38.26 4.96
CA GLU A 149 -37.30 39.06 3.85
C GLU A 149 -38.82 38.97 3.69
N ASP A 150 -39.41 37.79 3.92
CA ASP A 150 -40.87 37.60 3.89
C ASP A 150 -41.57 38.30 5.07
N VAL A 151 -40.97 38.24 6.27
CA VAL A 151 -41.48 38.98 7.45
C VAL A 151 -41.40 40.49 7.23
N SER A 152 -40.30 40.98 6.67
CA SER A 152 -40.15 42.41 6.38
C SER A 152 -41.08 42.89 5.27
N ARG A 153 -41.39 42.05 4.28
CA ARG A 153 -42.42 42.33 3.26
C ARG A 153 -43.83 42.42 3.86
N LYS A 154 -44.22 41.49 4.73
CA LYS A 154 -45.51 41.55 5.45
C LYS A 154 -45.63 42.77 6.35
N HIS A 155 -44.53 43.20 6.97
CA HIS A 155 -44.53 44.41 7.78
C HIS A 155 -44.73 45.66 6.92
N TRP A 156 -44.06 45.73 5.76
CA TRP A 156 -44.27 46.81 4.80
C TRP A 156 -45.70 46.86 4.28
N GLU A 157 -46.33 45.72 3.94
CA GLU A 157 -47.72 45.66 3.48
C GLU A 157 -48.67 46.28 4.52
N LYS A 158 -48.55 45.89 5.79
CA LYS A 158 -49.35 46.47 6.88
C LYS A 158 -49.08 47.96 7.10
N TRP A 159 -47.81 48.37 7.04
CA TRP A 159 -47.43 49.79 7.16
C TRP A 159 -48.03 50.61 6.01
N ARG A 160 -47.97 50.08 4.79
CA ARG A 160 -48.48 50.71 3.56
C ARG A 160 -49.99 50.90 3.64
N GLU A 161 -50.71 49.87 4.09
CA GLU A 161 -52.16 49.91 4.31
C GLU A 161 -52.54 50.95 5.38
N HIS A 162 -51.82 50.97 6.51
CA HIS A 162 -52.11 51.86 7.63
C HIS A 162 -51.88 53.34 7.28
N TYR A 163 -50.77 53.65 6.61
CA TYR A 163 -50.39 55.03 6.27
C TYR A 163 -50.88 55.47 4.87
N LYS A 164 -51.58 54.61 4.12
CA LYS A 164 -52.03 54.83 2.73
C LYS A 164 -50.91 55.36 1.82
N SER A 165 -49.70 54.86 2.02
CA SER A 165 -48.50 55.32 1.31
C SER A 165 -48.36 54.62 -0.05
N ASN A 166 -48.01 55.35 -1.10
CA ASN A 166 -47.73 54.74 -2.41
C ASN A 166 -46.28 54.25 -2.57
N MET A 167 -45.49 54.33 -1.49
CA MET A 167 -44.05 54.00 -1.49
C MET A 167 -43.80 52.52 -1.79
N SER A 168 -42.79 52.24 -2.60
CA SER A 168 -42.38 50.87 -2.93
C SER A 168 -41.64 50.18 -1.77
N TYR A 169 -41.56 48.85 -1.80
CA TYR A 169 -40.89 48.06 -0.76
C TYR A 169 -39.41 48.43 -0.64
N ASP A 170 -38.70 48.61 -1.77
CA ASP A 170 -37.27 48.93 -1.78
C ASP A 170 -36.99 50.33 -1.23
N GLU A 171 -37.83 51.31 -1.55
CA GLU A 171 -37.74 52.67 -1.00
C GLU A 171 -38.03 52.70 0.51
N TRP A 172 -39.02 51.92 0.96
CA TRP A 172 -39.35 51.79 2.38
C TRP A 172 -38.21 51.11 3.15
N LYS A 173 -37.66 50.03 2.59
CA LYS A 173 -36.50 49.30 3.16
C LYS A 173 -35.30 50.24 3.27
N GLN A 174 -35.00 51.06 2.26
CA GLN A 174 -33.90 52.03 2.35
C GLN A 174 -34.11 53.13 3.39
N LYS A 175 -35.34 53.62 3.59
CA LYS A 175 -35.64 54.65 4.59
C LYS A 175 -35.60 54.13 6.03
N PHE A 176 -36.16 52.95 6.28
CA PHE A 176 -36.28 52.41 7.63
C PHE A 176 -35.10 51.52 8.06
N LYS A 177 -34.29 50.98 7.14
CA LYS A 177 -33.06 50.22 7.46
C LYS A 177 -31.90 51.11 7.97
N LYS A 178 -32.01 52.44 7.87
CA LYS A 178 -31.05 53.39 8.46
C LYS A 178 -31.41 53.85 9.88
N VAL A 179 -32.60 53.48 10.38
CA VAL A 179 -33.14 53.96 11.66
C VAL A 179 -33.20 52.83 12.72
N LEU A 180 -32.92 51.58 12.30
CA LEU A 180 -32.76 50.38 13.12
C LEU A 180 -31.31 49.90 13.06
#